data_AF-A0A925QKU4-F1
#
_entry.id   AF-A0A925QKU4-F1
#
_cell.length_a   1.000
_cell.length_b   1.000
_cell.length_c   1.000
_cell.angle_alpha   90.00
_cell.angle_beta   90.00
_cell.angle_gamma   90.00
#
_symmetry.space_group_name_H-M   'P 1'
#
loop_
_entity.id
_entity.type
_entity.pdbx_description
1 polymer ?
#
loop_
_entity_poly.entity_id
_entity_poly.type
_entity_poly.pdbx_seq_one_letter_code
_entity_poly.pdbx_strand_id
1 'polypeptide(L)'
;MEKSLLAGFTVKIKVLTGLKDYKTILMNMGVLNKFLLLVFFLPVIALAQQPLAAKVEMYKGKPSIFINNKPEYPMIYSLTDVPGGRWSWEELPAYNLRNFCANGIKLVQVDLAFDHVWKEDGSIQIDTAQKQLRG
;
A
#
# COMPACT_ATOMS: atom_id res chain seq x y z
N MET A 1 3.96 -49.65 4.31
CA MET A 1 3.47 -48.91 5.48
C MET A 1 4.10 -47.53 5.40
N GLU A 2 3.33 -46.53 4.95
CA GLU A 2 2.74 -45.49 5.81
C GLU A 2 3.84 -44.70 6.55
N LYS A 3 3.98 -43.37 6.47
CA LYS A 3 3.00 -42.30 6.25
C LYS A 3 3.74 -40.93 6.13
N SER A 4 3.06 -39.95 5.52
CA SER A 4 2.94 -38.53 5.98
C SER A 4 4.19 -37.61 5.87
N LEU A 5 4.28 -36.68 4.91
CA LEU A 5 3.64 -35.33 4.77
C LEU A 5 4.58 -34.17 5.18
N LEU A 6 4.77 -33.26 4.22
CA LEU A 6 5.03 -31.81 4.35
C LEU A 6 6.38 -31.35 4.94
N ALA A 7 7.40 -31.28 4.07
CA ALA A 7 8.54 -30.37 4.24
C ALA A 7 8.50 -29.29 3.14
N GLY A 8 8.67 -28.04 3.55
CA GLY A 8 8.32 -26.83 2.79
C GLY A 8 8.94 -26.68 1.41
N PHE A 9 8.12 -26.26 0.46
CA PHE A 9 8.56 -25.74 -0.84
C PHE A 9 9.18 -24.35 -0.66
N THR A 10 10.52 -24.29 -0.58
CA THR A 10 11.26 -23.05 -0.84
C THR A 10 11.42 -22.89 -2.34
N VAL A 11 10.53 -22.12 -2.99
CA VAL A 11 10.71 -21.75 -4.40
C VAL A 11 11.81 -20.69 -4.50
N LYS A 12 13.03 -21.12 -4.84
CA LYS A 12 14.07 -20.20 -5.33
C LYS A 12 13.64 -19.69 -6.70
N ILE A 13 13.08 -18.50 -6.76
CA ILE A 13 12.85 -17.79 -8.01
C ILE A 13 14.21 -17.41 -8.59
N LYS A 14 14.70 -18.24 -9.51
CA LYS A 14 15.84 -17.91 -10.36
C LYS A 14 15.32 -16.91 -11.39
N VAL A 15 15.58 -15.62 -11.18
CA VAL A 15 15.33 -14.57 -12.19
C VAL A 15 16.23 -14.92 -13.39
N LEU A 16 15.64 -15.62 -14.36
CA LEU A 16 16.28 -15.88 -15.64
C LEU A 16 16.36 -14.53 -16.37
N THR A 17 17.55 -13.95 -16.34
CA THR A 17 17.98 -12.86 -17.21
C THR A 17 18.00 -13.34 -18.66
N GLY A 18 16.81 -13.46 -19.25
CA GLY A 18 16.57 -13.79 -20.66
C GLY A 18 16.25 -12.54 -21.49
N LEU A 19 17.05 -11.48 -21.35
CA LEU A 19 16.83 -10.20 -22.05
C LEU A 19 17.46 -10.15 -23.46
N LYS A 20 17.93 -11.29 -24.01
CA LYS A 20 18.60 -11.33 -25.33
C LYS A 20 17.71 -11.70 -26.52
N ASP A 21 16.52 -12.27 -26.33
CA ASP A 21 15.75 -12.87 -27.42
C ASP A 21 14.47 -12.14 -27.85
N TYR A 22 14.21 -10.94 -27.33
CA TYR A 22 13.01 -10.17 -27.74
C TYR A 22 13.11 -9.66 -29.20
N LYS A 23 14.33 -9.36 -29.68
CA LYS A 23 14.55 -8.89 -31.06
C LYS A 23 14.21 -9.96 -32.10
N THR A 24 14.55 -11.22 -31.83
CA THR A 24 14.35 -12.33 -32.77
C THR A 24 12.87 -12.68 -32.93
N ILE A 25 12.09 -12.61 -31.84
CA ILE A 25 10.64 -12.86 -31.86
C ILE A 25 9.89 -11.71 -32.56
N LEU A 26 10.32 -10.46 -32.33
CA LEU A 26 9.77 -9.28 -33.01
C LEU A 26 10.09 -9.25 -34.52
N MET A 27 11.10 -9.97 -35.00
CA MET A 27 11.49 -9.92 -36.41
C MET A 27 10.61 -10.79 -37.32
N ASN A 28 9.96 -11.84 -36.77
CA ASN A 28 9.21 -12.84 -37.54
C ASN A 28 7.67 -12.79 -37.39
N MET A 29 7.13 -11.75 -36.75
CA MET A 29 5.68 -11.60 -36.57
C MET A 29 5.13 -10.51 -37.49
N GLY A 30 4.11 -10.86 -38.29
CA GLY A 30 3.38 -9.91 -39.14
C GLY A 30 2.79 -8.75 -38.33
N VAL A 31 2.63 -7.59 -38.97
CA VAL A 31 2.22 -6.31 -38.35
C VAL A 31 0.97 -6.44 -37.47
N LEU A 32 0.02 -7.30 -37.85
CA LEU A 32 -1.21 -7.57 -37.11
C LEU A 32 -0.98 -8.22 -35.72
N ASN A 33 0.05 -9.06 -35.60
CA ASN A 33 0.36 -9.82 -34.39
C ASN A 33 1.20 -9.00 -33.38
N LYS A 34 1.94 -8.00 -33.87
CA LYS A 34 2.60 -6.98 -33.03
C LYS A 34 1.59 -6.02 -32.40
N PHE A 35 0.54 -5.66 -33.14
CA PHE A 35 -0.57 -4.84 -32.63
C PHE A 35 -1.33 -5.58 -31.52
N LEU A 36 -1.56 -6.89 -31.69
CA LEU A 36 -2.28 -7.71 -30.72
C LEU A 36 -1.57 -7.79 -29.36
N LEU A 37 -0.23 -7.91 -29.34
CA LEU A 37 0.57 -7.89 -28.11
C LEU A 37 0.59 -6.51 -27.42
N LEU A 38 0.53 -5.42 -28.19
CA LEU A 38 0.55 -4.06 -27.64
C LEU A 38 -0.79 -3.71 -26.96
N VAL A 39 -1.91 -4.20 -27.51
CA VAL A 39 -3.26 -4.02 -26.93
C VAL A 39 -3.44 -4.83 -25.64
N PHE A 40 -2.81 -6.01 -25.51
CA PHE A 40 -2.92 -6.83 -24.30
C PHE A 40 -2.09 -6.33 -23.11
N PHE A 41 -1.02 -5.56 -23.32
CA PHE A 41 -0.17 -5.02 -22.24
C PHE A 41 -0.51 -3.58 -21.81
N LEU A 42 -1.23 -2.81 -22.63
CA LEU A 42 -1.69 -1.46 -22.28
C LEU A 42 -2.63 -1.37 -21.04
N PRO A 43 -3.55 -2.31 -20.76
CA PRO A 43 -4.45 -2.17 -19.62
C PRO A 43 -3.77 -2.41 -18.26
N VAL A 44 -2.56 -3.00 -18.24
CA VAL A 44 -1.84 -3.29 -16.98
C VAL A 44 -1.21 -2.03 -16.39
N ILE A 45 -0.81 -1.05 -17.22
CA ILE A 45 -0.23 0.21 -16.74
C ILE A 45 -1.32 1.13 -16.17
N ALA A 46 -2.55 1.05 -16.69
CA ALA A 46 -3.68 1.87 -16.23
C ALA A 46 -4.22 1.46 -14.85
N LEU A 47 -3.83 0.29 -14.33
CA LEU A 47 -4.10 -0.15 -12.95
C LEU A 47 -3.13 0.44 -11.93
N ALA A 48 -2.18 1.28 -12.35
CA ALA A 48 -1.40 2.07 -11.40
C ALA A 48 -2.37 2.86 -10.50
N GLN A 49 -2.36 2.52 -9.21
CA GLN A 49 -3.23 3.14 -8.21
C GLN A 49 -3.04 4.65 -8.29
N GLN A 50 -4.12 5.36 -8.62
CA GLN A 50 -4.11 6.82 -8.69
C GLN A 50 -3.49 7.36 -7.39
N PRO A 51 -2.52 8.28 -7.45
CA PRO A 51 -1.91 8.82 -6.26
C PRO A 51 -2.99 9.39 -5.35
N LEU A 52 -2.95 9.01 -4.07
CA LEU A 52 -3.94 9.46 -3.09
C LEU A 52 -3.76 10.97 -2.88
N ALA A 53 -4.79 11.75 -3.15
CA ALA A 53 -4.79 13.19 -2.94
C ALA A 53 -5.86 13.56 -1.91
N ALA A 54 -5.47 14.35 -0.91
CA ALA A 54 -6.37 14.85 0.11
C ALA A 54 -6.42 16.39 0.07
N LYS A 55 -7.60 16.96 0.28
CA LYS A 55 -7.79 18.40 0.46
C LYS A 55 -8.93 18.70 1.42
N VAL A 56 -8.90 19.86 2.04
CA VAL A 56 -10.01 20.38 2.84
C VAL A 56 -10.67 21.50 2.06
N GLU A 57 -11.96 21.38 1.79
CA GLU A 57 -12.75 22.39 1.08
C GLU A 57 -14.10 22.60 1.77
N MET A 58 -14.69 23.78 1.55
CA MET A 58 -16.06 24.05 1.99
C MET A 58 -17.04 23.30 1.08
N TYR A 59 -17.80 22.37 1.66
CA TYR A 59 -18.85 21.62 0.98
C TYR A 59 -20.18 21.79 1.71
N LYS A 60 -21.19 22.31 1.02
CA LYS A 60 -22.52 22.64 1.60
C LYS A 60 -22.41 23.51 2.88
N GLY A 61 -21.50 24.48 2.86
CA GLY A 61 -21.26 25.39 3.98
C GLY A 61 -20.50 24.79 5.16
N LYS A 62 -19.92 23.58 5.01
CA LYS A 62 -19.14 22.92 6.07
C LYS A 62 -17.74 22.53 5.58
N PRO A 63 -16.68 22.67 6.40
CA PRO A 63 -15.38 22.13 6.04
C PRO A 63 -15.47 20.61 5.92
N SER A 64 -15.00 20.06 4.81
CA SER A 64 -15.07 18.63 4.51
C SER A 64 -13.74 18.13 3.97
N ILE A 65 -13.36 16.91 4.39
CA ILE A 65 -12.18 16.22 3.86
C ILE A 65 -12.58 15.58 2.53
N PHE A 66 -11.83 15.89 1.48
CA PHE A 66 -11.97 15.27 0.18
C PHE A 66 -10.79 14.34 -0.05
N ILE A 67 -11.07 13.09 -0.39
CA ILE A 67 -10.08 12.11 -0.85
C ILE A 67 -10.38 11.80 -2.31
N ASN A 68 -9.41 12.02 -3.21
CA ASN A 68 -9.57 11.85 -4.65
C ASN A 68 -10.84 12.55 -5.19
N ASN A 69 -11.05 13.80 -4.78
CA ASN A 69 -12.20 14.66 -5.13
C ASN A 69 -13.57 14.15 -4.67
N LYS A 70 -13.63 13.16 -3.77
CA LYS A 70 -14.87 12.71 -3.13
C LYS A 70 -14.89 13.15 -1.68
N PRO A 71 -15.97 13.79 -1.19
CA PRO A 71 -16.09 14.10 0.23
C PRO A 71 -16.18 12.79 1.02
N GLU A 72 -15.35 12.65 2.04
CA GLU A 72 -15.37 11.49 2.95
C GLU A 72 -15.97 11.91 4.29
N TYR A 73 -16.69 10.98 4.91
CA TYR A 73 -17.24 11.18 6.24
C TYR A 73 -16.09 11.25 7.26
N PRO A 74 -15.99 12.28 8.12
CA PRO A 74 -14.83 12.52 8.97
C PRO A 74 -14.85 11.64 10.24
N MET A 75 -15.17 10.35 10.08
CA MET A 75 -15.05 9.36 11.14
C MET A 75 -13.64 8.80 11.13
N ILE A 76 -12.87 9.11 12.17
CA ILE A 76 -11.45 8.78 12.29
C ILE A 76 -11.29 7.81 13.45
N TYR A 77 -10.60 6.70 13.20
CA TYR A 77 -10.09 5.85 14.27
C TYR A 77 -8.71 6.37 14.71
N SER A 78 -8.52 6.59 16.01
CA SER A 78 -7.25 7.04 16.57
C SER A 78 -6.67 5.96 17.49
N LEU A 79 -5.34 5.89 17.53
CA LEU A 79 -4.62 5.05 18.48
C LEU A 79 -4.84 5.55 19.92
N THR A 80 -4.73 4.63 20.88
CA THR A 80 -4.93 4.94 22.30
C THR A 80 -3.60 5.25 22.96
N ASP A 81 -3.55 6.30 23.77
CA ASP A 81 -2.34 6.65 24.51
C ASP A 81 -2.14 5.80 25.77
N VAL A 82 -1.92 4.50 25.58
CA VAL A 82 -1.65 3.54 26.65
C VAL A 82 -0.55 2.56 26.19
N PRO A 83 0.19 1.94 27.13
CA PRO A 83 1.10 0.85 26.80
C PRO A 83 0.37 -0.24 26.00
N GLY A 84 0.93 -0.64 24.86
CA GLY A 84 0.33 -1.64 23.97
C GLY A 84 -0.81 -1.15 23.07
N GLY A 85 -1.14 0.15 23.11
CA GLY A 85 -2.20 0.76 22.31
C GLY A 85 -1.74 1.89 21.39
N ARG A 86 -0.46 2.28 21.49
CA ARG A 86 0.09 3.51 20.88
C ARG A 86 0.66 3.27 19.49
N TRP A 87 1.00 2.03 19.16
CA TRP A 87 1.62 1.69 17.89
C TRP A 87 0.73 0.76 17.07
N SER A 88 0.48 1.10 15.80
CA SER A 88 -0.37 0.31 14.88
C SER A 88 0.08 -1.13 14.67
N TRP A 89 1.37 -1.44 14.87
CA TRP A 89 1.93 -2.79 14.80
C TRP A 89 1.70 -3.63 16.06
N GLU A 90 1.25 -3.02 17.15
CA GLU A 90 0.91 -3.76 18.37
C GLU A 90 -0.41 -4.52 18.19
N GLU A 91 -0.56 -5.62 18.93
CA GLU A 91 -1.66 -6.57 18.75
C GLU A 91 -3.04 -5.92 18.83
N LEU A 92 -3.29 -5.11 19.87
CA LEU A 92 -4.58 -4.47 20.11
C LEU A 92 -4.90 -3.42 19.04
N PRO A 93 -4.02 -2.45 18.73
CA PRO A 93 -4.20 -1.55 17.59
C PRO A 93 -4.41 -2.26 16.27
N ALA A 94 -3.56 -3.24 15.91
CA ALA A 94 -3.67 -3.95 14.64
C ALA A 94 -5.01 -4.70 14.51
N TYR A 95 -5.46 -5.33 15.60
CA TYR A 95 -6.78 -5.97 15.66
C TYR A 95 -7.92 -4.96 15.48
N ASN A 96 -7.87 -3.84 16.22
CA ASN A 96 -8.89 -2.81 16.13
C ASN A 96 -8.91 -2.13 14.75
N LEU A 97 -7.76 -1.75 14.18
CA LEU A 97 -7.68 -1.19 12.83
C LEU A 97 -8.39 -2.09 11.82
N ARG A 98 -8.12 -3.40 11.84
CA ARG A 98 -8.76 -4.36 10.94
C ARG A 98 -10.27 -4.38 11.12
N ASN A 99 -10.76 -4.38 12.36
CA ASN A 99 -12.20 -4.37 12.63
C ASN A 99 -12.85 -3.05 12.20
N PHE A 100 -12.24 -1.90 12.48
CA PHE A 100 -12.76 -0.59 12.10
C PHE A 100 -12.81 -0.46 10.56
N CYS A 101 -11.75 -0.88 9.87
CA CYS A 101 -11.71 -0.93 8.40
C CYS A 101 -12.79 -1.87 7.83
N ALA A 102 -13.00 -3.04 8.43
CA ALA A 102 -14.07 -3.97 8.03
C ALA A 102 -15.48 -3.37 8.22
N ASN A 103 -15.65 -2.43 9.15
CA ASN A 103 -16.89 -1.68 9.36
C ASN A 103 -17.00 -0.42 8.47
N GLY A 104 -16.10 -0.22 7.51
CA GLY A 104 -16.17 0.86 6.54
C GLY A 104 -15.54 2.18 6.99
N ILE A 105 -14.80 2.20 8.10
CA ILE A 105 -14.03 3.36 8.54
C ILE A 105 -12.72 3.39 7.74
N LYS A 106 -12.45 4.50 7.06
CA LYS A 106 -11.34 4.62 6.11
C LYS A 106 -10.24 5.59 6.55
N LEU A 107 -10.52 6.39 7.57
CA LEU A 107 -9.58 7.39 8.09
C LEU A 107 -9.02 6.87 9.41
N VAL A 108 -7.69 6.85 9.50
CA VAL A 108 -6.94 6.41 10.68
C VAL A 108 -5.94 7.50 11.05
N GLN A 109 -5.90 7.85 12.32
CA GLN A 109 -4.88 8.71 12.90
C GLN A 109 -3.87 7.85 13.65
N VAL A 110 -2.60 8.04 13.32
CA VAL A 110 -1.46 7.45 14.03
C VAL A 110 -0.61 8.58 14.60
N ASP A 111 -0.16 8.41 15.83
CA ASP A 111 0.64 9.43 16.50
C ASP A 111 2.13 9.15 16.31
N LEU A 112 2.90 10.23 16.22
CA LEU A 112 4.35 10.23 16.15
C LEU A 112 4.89 11.20 17.20
N ALA A 113 5.71 10.66 18.10
CA ALA A 113 6.45 11.49 19.04
C ALA A 113 7.54 12.27 18.29
N PHE A 114 7.73 13.54 18.65
CA PHE A 114 8.59 14.45 17.91
C PHE A 114 10.06 14.00 17.93
N ASP A 115 10.55 13.52 19.07
CA ASP A 115 11.88 12.94 19.29
C ASP A 115 12.14 11.65 18.47
N HIS A 116 11.09 10.95 18.08
CA HIS A 116 11.21 9.80 17.19
C HIS A 116 11.55 10.21 15.76
N VAL A 117 11.20 11.43 15.36
CA VAL A 117 11.37 11.94 13.99
C VAL A 117 12.51 12.95 13.91
N TRP A 118 12.57 13.91 14.82
CA TRP A 118 13.56 14.97 14.87
C TRP A 118 14.64 14.62 15.89
N LYS A 119 15.87 14.42 15.42
CA LYS A 119 17.01 14.03 16.25
C LYS A 119 17.77 15.25 16.77
N GLU A 120 18.52 15.05 17.85
CA GLU A 120 19.30 16.13 18.49
C GLU A 120 20.35 16.76 17.56
N ASP A 121 20.85 15.99 16.58
CA ASP A 121 21.76 16.48 15.53
C ASP A 121 21.07 17.28 14.42
N GLY A 122 19.75 17.49 14.53
CA GLY A 122 18.93 18.20 13.55
C GLY A 122 18.48 17.33 12.37
N SER A 123 18.85 16.05 12.31
CA SER A 123 18.39 15.15 11.27
C SER A 123 16.91 14.76 11.46
N ILE A 124 16.22 14.52 10.34
CA ILE A 124 14.84 14.03 10.33
C ILE A 124 14.80 12.60 9.81
N GLN A 125 14.30 11.68 10.64
CA GLN A 125 14.15 10.26 10.34
C GLN A 125 12.66 9.87 10.34
N ILE A 126 12.20 9.26 9.25
CA ILE A 126 10.76 8.93 9.09
C ILE A 126 10.46 7.44 9.27
N ASP A 127 11.43 6.65 9.75
CA ASP A 127 11.28 5.18 9.88
C ASP A 127 10.10 4.79 10.77
N THR A 128 9.92 5.48 11.90
CA THR A 128 8.79 5.28 12.80
C THR A 128 7.46 5.58 12.11
N ALA A 129 7.40 6.63 11.29
CA ALA A 129 6.22 6.97 10.50
C ALA A 129 5.91 5.88 9.47
N GLN A 130 6.92 5.41 8.74
CA GLN A 130 6.76 4.32 7.79
C GLN A 130 6.30 3.02 8.47
N LYS A 131 6.81 2.74 9.68
CA LYS A 131 6.38 1.59 10.46
C LYS A 131 4.91 1.73 10.88
N GLN A 132 4.50 2.88 11.40
CA GLN A 132 3.08 3.16 11.72
C GLN A 132 2.15 2.98 10.49
N LEU A 133 2.60 3.32 9.29
CA LEU A 133 1.79 3.18 8.08
C LEU A 133 1.69 1.75 7.57
N ARG A 134 2.65 0.88 7.89
CA ARG A 134 2.66 -0.53 7.47
C ARG A 134 1.74 -1.40 8.34
N GLY A 135 1.40 -0.96 9.55
CA GLY A 135 0.76 -1.79 10.57
C GLY A 135 1.73 -2.89 11.00
#